data_AF-U1HPK4-F1
#
_entry.id   AF-U1HPK4-F1
#
_cell.length_a   1.000
_cell.length_b   1.000
_cell.length_c   1.000
_cell.angle_alpha   90.00
_cell.angle_beta   90.00
_cell.angle_gamma   90.00
#
_symmetry.space_group_name_H-M   'P 1'
#
loop_
_entity.id
_entity.type
_entity.pdbx_description
1 polymer ?
#
loop_
_entity_poly.entity_id
_entity_poly.type
_entity_poly.pdbx_seq_one_letter_code
_entity_poly.pdbx_strand_id
1 'polypeptide(L)'
;MEDDYSIVSGENSYADRTRQHWINRIDTTSASRRGVMTMDEVRIEVSRLFAVLKQADSLSTHILTAEHLSVTDDDNKRFLIASKLPDDTRSQQLLSEMLMESPRHPLDHRIRIAQDFITAVAYVHAMGWVHKAIRPAKILMLHAHDDVPFPQGLAHAFLVGFEFSRRGSARSTGTGHWGWKEDIYRHPDRQNRDGVDLEIYYTPMHDIYSVGVLLLELGT
;
A
#
# COMPACT_ATOMS: atom_id res chain seq x y z
N MET A 1 -8.96 -22.88 28.55
CA MET A 1 -8.17 -21.64 28.71
C MET A 1 -8.40 -20.87 27.44
N GLU A 2 -9.44 -20.05 27.49
CA GLU A 2 -9.78 -19.05 26.48
C GLU A 2 -8.76 -17.91 26.61
N ASP A 3 -7.99 -17.67 25.55
CA ASP A 3 -7.22 -16.44 25.43
C ASP A 3 -8.08 -15.41 24.70
N ASP A 4 -8.70 -14.56 25.51
CA ASP A 4 -9.54 -13.44 25.16
C ASP A 4 -8.68 -12.30 24.59
N TYR A 5 -8.60 -12.20 23.26
CA TYR A 5 -7.93 -11.09 22.58
C TYR A 5 -8.88 -9.88 22.50
N SER A 6 -8.83 -9.05 23.54
CA SER A 6 -9.44 -7.72 23.52
C SER A 6 -8.67 -6.79 22.57
N ILE A 7 -9.29 -6.44 21.43
CA ILE A 7 -8.75 -5.47 20.47
C ILE A 7 -9.21 -4.07 20.92
N VAL A 8 -8.27 -3.27 21.42
CA VAL A 8 -8.47 -1.84 21.70
C VAL A 8 -8.56 -1.09 20.36
N SER A 9 -9.63 -0.32 20.18
CA SER A 9 -9.80 0.59 19.06
C SER A 9 -8.80 1.75 19.15
N GLY A 10 -7.81 1.75 18.27
CA GLY A 10 -6.83 2.82 18.11
C GLY A 10 -6.04 2.64 16.83
N GLU A 11 -6.04 3.71 16.02
CA GLU A 11 -5.18 4.13 14.90
C GLU A 11 -4.32 3.11 14.11
N ASN A 12 -4.36 3.32 12.79
CA ASN A 12 -3.74 2.53 11.72
C ASN A 12 -2.35 1.95 12.02
N SER A 13 -2.17 0.68 11.64
CA SER A 13 -0.92 -0.11 11.62
C SER A 13 -0.18 -0.21 12.95
N TYR A 14 -0.57 -1.19 13.79
CA TYR A 14 0.29 -1.69 14.85
C TYR A 14 1.30 -2.71 14.30
N ALA A 15 2.59 -2.46 14.54
CA ALA A 15 3.66 -3.42 14.36
C ALA A 15 3.61 -4.45 15.50
N ASP A 16 3.22 -5.69 15.20
CA ASP A 16 3.33 -6.79 16.15
C ASP A 16 4.82 -7.19 16.28
N ARG A 17 5.27 -7.41 17.52
CA ARG A 17 6.68 -7.67 17.87
C ARG A 17 7.15 -9.08 17.50
N THR A 18 6.38 -9.81 16.70
CA THR A 18 6.73 -11.07 16.01
C THR A 18 7.39 -10.85 14.62
N ARG A 19 7.56 -9.58 14.20
CA ARG A 19 8.65 -8.99 13.36
C ARG A 19 8.99 -9.53 11.96
N GLN A 20 8.36 -10.56 11.41
CA GLN A 20 8.69 -11.03 10.05
C GLN A 20 7.69 -10.70 8.96
N HIS A 21 6.54 -10.09 9.28
CA HIS A 21 5.49 -9.84 8.28
C HIS A 21 4.93 -8.43 8.32
N TRP A 22 4.68 -7.89 7.13
CA TRP A 22 3.86 -6.72 6.90
C TRP A 22 2.41 -7.12 6.65
N ILE A 23 1.46 -6.48 7.34
CA ILE A 23 0.04 -6.84 7.25
C ILE A 23 -0.76 -5.77 6.48
N ASN A 24 -1.30 -6.16 5.33
CA ASN A 24 -2.29 -5.37 4.61
C ASN A 24 -3.70 -5.73 5.12
N ARG A 25 -4.43 -4.73 5.63
CA ARG A 25 -5.81 -4.89 6.13
C ARG A 25 -6.80 -4.40 5.07
N ILE A 26 -7.67 -5.28 4.58
CA ILE A 26 -8.66 -4.96 3.55
C ILE A 26 -10.05 -4.97 4.19
N ASP A 27 -10.63 -3.78 4.36
CA ASP A 27 -12.01 -3.61 4.83
C ASP A 27 -12.97 -3.51 3.65
N THR A 28 -13.97 -4.41 3.60
CA THR A 28 -14.90 -4.53 2.47
C THR A 28 -16.32 -4.08 2.84
N THR A 29 -16.52 -3.52 4.03
CA THR A 29 -17.83 -3.06 4.52
C THR A 29 -18.46 -2.01 3.62
N SER A 30 -17.66 -1.11 3.04
CA SER A 30 -18.12 -0.02 2.15
C SER A 30 -18.52 -0.49 0.75
N ALA A 31 -17.97 -1.62 0.28
CA ALA A 31 -18.28 -2.23 -1.02
C ALA A 31 -19.56 -3.09 -0.95
N SER A 32 -19.68 -3.89 0.12
CA SER A 32 -20.87 -4.73 0.36
C SER A 32 -22.13 -3.89 0.65
N ARG A 33 -22.04 -2.85 1.49
CA ARG A 33 -23.19 -2.01 1.88
C ARG A 33 -23.90 -1.29 0.73
N ARG A 34 -23.21 -1.04 -0.38
CA ARG A 34 -23.77 -0.33 -1.55
C ARG A 34 -24.22 -1.27 -2.68
N GLY A 35 -24.21 -2.58 -2.46
CA GLY A 35 -24.62 -3.57 -3.47
C GLY A 35 -23.74 -3.57 -4.72
N VAL A 36 -22.50 -3.05 -4.62
CA VAL A 36 -21.57 -2.95 -5.76
C VAL A 36 -20.95 -4.32 -6.07
N MET A 37 -20.72 -5.14 -5.04
CA MET A 37 -20.25 -6.51 -5.14
C MET A 37 -20.87 -7.36 -4.02
N THR A 38 -21.12 -8.63 -4.32
CA THR A 38 -21.44 -9.68 -3.33
C THR A 38 -20.18 -10.04 -2.53
N MET A 39 -20.35 -10.65 -1.36
CA MET A 39 -19.20 -11.10 -0.55
C MET A 39 -18.37 -12.18 -1.23
N ASP A 40 -18.96 -13.00 -2.11
CA ASP A 40 -18.22 -14.00 -2.88
C ASP A 40 -17.36 -13.35 -3.98
N GLU A 41 -17.88 -12.33 -4.66
CA GLU A 41 -17.08 -11.54 -5.60
C GLU A 41 -15.92 -10.83 -4.90
N VAL A 42 -16.15 -10.28 -3.71
CA VAL A 42 -15.10 -9.67 -2.88
C VAL A 42 -14.02 -10.70 -2.52
N ARG A 43 -14.41 -11.90 -2.06
CA ARG A 43 -13.46 -12.99 -1.74
C ARG A 43 -12.62 -13.38 -2.96
N ILE A 44 -13.24 -13.47 -4.13
CA ILE A 44 -12.53 -13.77 -5.39
C ILE A 44 -11.51 -12.68 -5.70
N GLU A 45 -11.86 -11.40 -5.60
CA GLU A 45 -10.94 -10.30 -5.90
C GLU A 45 -9.78 -10.24 -4.89
N VAL A 46 -10.05 -10.41 -3.59
CA VAL A 46 -8.98 -10.48 -2.58
C VAL A 46 -8.05 -11.68 -2.83
N SER A 47 -8.60 -12.83 -3.21
CA SER A 47 -7.80 -14.03 -3.53
C SER A 47 -6.91 -13.81 -4.75
N ARG A 48 -7.40 -13.09 -5.76
CA ARG A 48 -6.61 -12.72 -6.94
C ARG A 48 -5.49 -11.74 -6.60
N LEU A 49 -5.77 -10.73 -5.77
CA LEU A 49 -4.74 -9.81 -5.27
C LEU A 49 -3.67 -10.57 -4.51
N PHE A 50 -4.06 -11.46 -3.59
CA PHE A 50 -3.14 -12.32 -2.86
C PHE A 50 -2.25 -13.14 -3.81
N ALA A 51 -2.83 -13.75 -4.85
CA ALA A 51 -2.07 -14.51 -5.84
C ALA A 51 -1.04 -13.65 -6.60
N VAL A 52 -1.35 -12.40 -6.92
CA VAL A 52 -0.41 -11.46 -7.56
C VAL A 52 0.74 -11.09 -6.61
N LEU A 53 0.43 -10.79 -5.35
CA LEU A 53 1.44 -10.45 -4.34
C LEU A 53 2.29 -11.66 -3.94
N LYS A 54 1.73 -12.87 -4.00
CA LYS A 54 2.45 -14.12 -3.70
C LYS A 54 3.46 -14.50 -4.78
N GLN A 55 3.21 -14.11 -6.03
CA GLN A 55 4.12 -14.33 -7.16
C GLN A 55 5.22 -13.27 -7.27
N ALA A 56 5.11 -12.18 -6.51
CA ALA A 56 6.08 -11.11 -6.54
C ALA A 56 7.42 -11.59 -5.95
N ASP A 57 8.51 -11.31 -6.66
CA ASP A 57 9.86 -11.44 -6.13
C ASP A 57 10.27 -10.12 -5.49
N SER A 58 10.42 -10.12 -4.15
CA SER A 58 10.56 -8.88 -3.38
C SER A 58 11.75 -8.02 -3.83
N LEU A 59 12.86 -8.65 -4.22
CA LEU A 59 14.10 -7.95 -4.60
C LEU A 59 14.00 -7.29 -5.97
N SER A 60 13.32 -7.92 -6.95
CA SER A 60 13.20 -7.37 -8.30
C SER A 60 11.97 -6.49 -8.49
N THR A 61 10.87 -6.77 -7.78
CA THR A 61 9.60 -6.07 -7.97
C THR A 61 9.31 -5.03 -6.91
N HIS A 62 10.08 -4.97 -5.82
CA HIS A 62 9.83 -4.04 -4.70
C HIS A 62 8.41 -4.19 -4.10
N ILE A 63 7.86 -5.42 -4.15
CA ILE A 63 6.59 -5.81 -3.56
C ILE A 63 6.88 -6.95 -2.58
N LEU A 64 6.45 -6.78 -1.33
CA LEU A 64 6.64 -7.83 -0.33
C LEU A 64 5.81 -9.08 -0.67
N THR A 65 6.49 -10.21 -0.75
CA THR A 65 5.90 -11.50 -1.14
C THR A 65 4.85 -11.94 -0.11
N ALA A 66 3.61 -12.11 -0.56
CA ALA A 66 2.50 -12.53 0.29
C ALA A 66 2.59 -14.02 0.65
N GLU A 67 2.46 -14.36 1.94
CA GLU A 67 2.52 -15.73 2.43
C GLU A 67 1.17 -16.24 2.93
N HIS A 68 0.41 -15.38 3.62
CA HIS A 68 -0.85 -15.76 4.26
C HIS A 68 -2.00 -14.84 3.87
N LEU A 69 -3.17 -15.44 3.70
CA LEU A 69 -4.46 -14.76 3.56
C LEU A 69 -5.39 -15.30 4.65
N SER A 70 -5.94 -14.41 5.49
CA SER A 70 -6.90 -14.77 6.52
C SER A 70 -8.12 -13.85 6.53
N VAL A 71 -9.19 -14.30 7.18
CA VAL A 71 -10.44 -13.57 7.38
C VAL A 71 -10.66 -13.46 8.88
N THR A 72 -10.94 -12.26 9.41
CA THR A 72 -10.83 -11.99 10.86
C THR A 72 -12.11 -11.54 11.56
N ASP A 73 -13.22 -11.39 10.83
CA ASP A 73 -14.47 -10.89 11.41
C ASP A 73 -15.53 -12.01 11.36
N ASP A 74 -16.41 -12.08 12.37
CA ASP A 74 -17.54 -13.01 12.43
C ASP A 74 -18.45 -12.85 11.20
N ASP A 75 -18.53 -11.60 10.72
CA ASP A 75 -19.24 -11.22 9.51
C ASP A 75 -18.49 -11.55 8.20
N ASN A 76 -17.26 -12.07 8.27
CA ASN A 76 -16.36 -12.36 7.14
C ASN A 76 -16.06 -11.16 6.21
N LYS A 77 -16.09 -9.92 6.74
CA LYS A 77 -15.95 -8.67 5.96
C LYS A 77 -14.56 -8.04 5.98
N ARG A 78 -13.60 -8.67 6.66
CA ARG A 78 -12.23 -8.16 6.79
C ARG A 78 -11.24 -9.24 6.42
N PHE A 79 -10.34 -8.88 5.51
CA PHE A 79 -9.29 -9.77 5.02
C PHE A 79 -7.94 -9.22 5.43
N LEU A 80 -7.03 -10.12 5.79
CA LEU A 80 -5.63 -9.80 6.06
C LEU A 80 -4.75 -10.52 5.05
N ILE A 81 -3.86 -9.78 4.41
CA ILE A 81 -2.75 -10.34 3.64
C ILE A 81 -1.47 -10.08 4.42
N ALA A 82 -0.80 -11.16 4.86
CA ALA A 82 0.50 -11.08 5.50
C ALA A 82 1.60 -11.34 4.47
N SER A 83 2.50 -10.38 4.31
CA SER A 83 3.66 -10.47 3.43
C SER A 83 4.94 -10.55 4.22
N LYS A 84 5.85 -11.44 3.82
CA LYS A 84 7.12 -11.64 4.50
C LYS A 84 8.05 -10.44 4.25
N LEU A 85 8.73 -9.99 5.30
CA LEU A 85 9.84 -9.05 5.24
C LEU A 85 11.14 -9.82 4.92
N PRO A 86 12.07 -9.23 4.15
CA PRO A 86 13.41 -9.79 3.97
C PRO A 86 14.07 -10.17 5.30
N ASP A 87 14.73 -11.32 5.36
CA ASP A 87 15.25 -11.89 6.61
C ASP A 87 16.33 -11.02 7.28
N ASP A 88 16.98 -10.17 6.51
CA ASP A 88 18.00 -9.21 6.94
C ASP A 88 17.43 -7.86 7.41
N THR A 89 16.10 -7.71 7.43
CA THR A 89 15.42 -6.48 7.87
C THR A 89 15.72 -6.18 9.33
N ARG A 90 16.49 -5.11 9.57
CA ARG A 90 16.84 -4.62 10.92
C ARG A 90 15.83 -3.60 11.43
N SER A 91 15.41 -2.68 10.57
CA SER A 91 14.44 -1.65 10.91
C SER A 91 13.56 -1.31 9.73
N GLN A 92 12.36 -0.83 10.05
CA GLN A 92 11.35 -0.38 9.09
C GLN A 92 10.90 1.02 9.45
N GLN A 93 10.61 1.83 8.44
CA GLN A 93 10.02 3.16 8.59
C GLN A 93 9.19 3.47 7.33
N LEU A 94 8.16 4.30 7.45
CA LEU A 94 7.44 4.78 6.28
C LEU A 94 8.17 5.97 5.65
N LEU A 95 8.11 6.09 4.32
CA LEU A 95 8.70 7.24 3.64
C LEU A 95 8.13 8.58 4.14
N SER A 96 6.85 8.60 4.58
CA SER A 96 6.25 9.79 5.20
C SER A 96 6.98 10.25 6.46
N GLU A 97 7.50 9.32 7.26
CA GLU A 97 8.23 9.62 8.50
C GLU A 97 9.61 10.16 8.12
N MET A 98 10.30 9.46 7.22
CA MET A 98 11.63 9.83 6.72
C MET A 98 11.66 11.21 6.04
N LEU A 99 10.61 11.60 5.32
CA LEU A 99 10.52 12.91 4.67
C LEU A 99 10.36 14.08 5.65
N MET A 100 9.94 13.82 6.90
CA MET A 100 9.86 14.84 7.94
C MET A 100 11.22 15.06 8.65
N GLU A 101 12.17 14.16 8.46
CA GLU A 101 13.47 14.19 9.14
C GLU A 101 14.50 15.08 8.42
N SER A 102 15.47 15.59 9.18
CA SER A 102 16.63 16.34 8.68
C SER A 102 17.89 15.88 9.40
N PRO A 103 19.03 15.72 8.71
CA PRO A 103 19.32 16.08 7.31
C PRO A 103 18.75 15.10 6.27
N ARG A 104 18.49 15.57 5.04
CA ARG A 104 17.97 14.72 3.96
C ARG A 104 19.00 13.72 3.41
N HIS A 105 18.50 12.65 2.82
CA HIS A 105 19.31 11.70 2.06
C HIS A 105 19.99 12.34 0.82
N PRO A 106 21.18 11.86 0.44
CA PRO A 106 21.83 12.21 -0.82
C PRO A 106 20.91 12.03 -2.04
N LEU A 107 21.13 12.82 -3.10
CA LEU A 107 20.28 12.80 -4.30
C LEU A 107 20.21 11.41 -4.95
N ASP A 108 21.35 10.73 -5.04
CA ASP A 108 21.44 9.38 -5.61
C ASP A 108 20.63 8.36 -4.80
N HIS A 109 20.55 8.51 -3.48
CA HIS A 109 19.70 7.67 -2.63
C HIS A 109 18.22 7.92 -2.94
N ARG A 110 17.81 9.20 -3.05
CA ARG A 110 16.42 9.56 -3.37
C ARG A 110 16.01 9.08 -4.76
N ILE A 111 16.93 9.09 -5.73
CA ILE A 111 16.71 8.51 -7.07
C ILE A 111 16.52 6.99 -6.99
N ARG A 112 17.31 6.27 -6.17
CA ARG A 112 17.13 4.83 -5.97
C ARG A 112 15.78 4.50 -5.33
N ILE A 113 15.40 5.23 -4.28
CA ILE A 113 14.07 5.11 -3.66
C ILE A 113 12.96 5.31 -4.70
N ALA A 114 13.12 6.30 -5.59
CA ALA A 114 12.20 6.52 -6.69
C ALA A 114 12.14 5.34 -7.67
N GLN A 115 13.28 4.79 -8.07
CA GLN A 115 13.35 3.63 -8.95
C GLN A 115 12.65 2.42 -8.33
N ASP A 116 12.86 2.16 -7.05
CA ASP A 116 12.28 1.06 -6.31
C ASP A 116 10.74 1.10 -6.36
N PHE A 117 10.11 2.22 -5.92
CA PHE A 117 8.65 2.28 -5.92
C PHE A 117 8.05 2.39 -7.33
N ILE A 118 8.73 3.01 -8.30
CA ILE A 118 8.27 3.03 -9.70
C ILE A 118 8.26 1.60 -10.26
N THR A 119 9.28 0.80 -9.94
CA THR A 119 9.35 -0.60 -10.33
C THR A 119 8.20 -1.40 -9.73
N ALA A 120 7.86 -1.17 -8.47
CA ALA A 120 6.69 -1.75 -7.82
C ALA A 120 5.37 -1.37 -8.52
N VAL A 121 5.19 -0.09 -8.85
CA VAL A 121 3.98 0.38 -9.56
C VAL A 121 3.89 -0.25 -10.95
N ALA A 122 5.01 -0.33 -11.67
CA ALA A 122 5.08 -0.98 -12.98
C ALA A 122 4.70 -2.46 -12.91
N TYR A 123 5.18 -3.19 -11.90
CA TYR A 123 4.80 -4.58 -11.66
C TYR A 123 3.28 -4.72 -11.42
N VAL A 124 2.71 -3.89 -10.54
CA VAL A 124 1.27 -3.90 -10.25
C VAL A 124 0.45 -3.65 -11.52
N HIS A 125 0.85 -2.67 -12.33
CA HIS A 125 0.19 -2.35 -13.60
C HIS A 125 0.32 -3.49 -14.62
N ALA A 126 1.49 -4.12 -14.72
CA ALA A 126 1.72 -5.27 -15.60
C ALA A 126 0.84 -6.47 -15.25
N MET A 127 0.50 -6.64 -13.97
CA MET A 127 -0.42 -7.67 -13.50
C MET A 127 -1.90 -7.29 -13.68
N GLY A 128 -2.19 -6.14 -14.28
CA GLY A 128 -3.55 -5.66 -14.57
C GLY A 128 -4.25 -5.01 -13.38
N TRP A 129 -3.49 -4.60 -12.36
CA TRP A 129 -4.00 -3.94 -11.15
C TRP A 129 -3.65 -2.44 -11.14
N VAL A 130 -4.43 -1.70 -10.36
CA VAL A 130 -4.16 -0.30 -9.97
C VAL A 130 -4.05 -0.23 -8.46
N HIS A 131 -3.14 0.58 -7.92
CA HIS A 131 -2.86 0.68 -6.48
C HIS A 131 -3.85 1.61 -5.78
N LYS A 132 -4.14 2.78 -6.36
CA LYS A 132 -5.14 3.77 -5.93
C LYS A 132 -4.81 4.61 -4.69
N ALA A 133 -3.68 4.35 -4.05
CA ALA A 133 -3.30 5.00 -2.80
C ALA A 133 -1.79 5.32 -2.73
N ILE A 134 -1.10 5.47 -3.87
CA ILE A 134 0.35 5.78 -3.88
C ILE A 134 0.58 7.14 -3.22
N ARG A 135 1.41 7.16 -2.17
CA ARG A 135 1.83 8.32 -1.37
C ARG A 135 2.96 7.91 -0.41
N PRO A 136 3.66 8.83 0.28
CA PRO A 136 4.77 8.49 1.17
C PRO A 136 4.39 7.49 2.27
N ALA A 137 3.20 7.62 2.86
CA ALA A 137 2.72 6.69 3.89
C ALA A 137 2.44 5.26 3.37
N LYS A 138 2.54 5.02 2.05
CA LYS A 138 2.38 3.73 1.38
C LYS A 138 3.67 3.18 0.79
N ILE A 139 4.81 3.80 1.13
CA ILE A 139 6.13 3.29 0.82
C ILE A 139 6.80 2.88 2.12
N LEU A 140 7.11 1.60 2.25
CA LEU A 140 7.84 1.03 3.39
C LEU A 140 9.32 0.99 3.07
N MET A 141 10.13 1.65 3.89
CA MET A 141 11.58 1.64 3.82
C MET A 141 12.11 0.55 4.74
N LEU A 142 12.88 -0.39 4.20
CA LEU A 142 13.53 -1.45 4.96
C LEU A 142 15.04 -1.26 4.92
N HIS A 143 15.67 -1.29 6.10
CA HIS A 143 17.12 -1.24 6.26
C HIS A 143 17.64 -2.61 6.64
N ALA A 144 18.67 -3.05 5.92
CA ALA A 144 19.41 -4.26 6.24
C ALA A 144 20.35 -4.06 7.43
N HIS A 145 20.83 -5.15 8.00
CA HIS A 145 21.74 -5.12 9.16
C HIS A 145 23.05 -4.35 8.91
N ASP A 146 23.58 -4.45 7.69
CA ASP A 146 24.89 -3.92 7.29
C ASP A 146 24.79 -2.51 6.67
N ASP A 147 23.59 -1.93 6.59
CA ASP A 147 23.41 -0.61 6.03
C ASP A 147 24.05 0.47 6.91
N VAL A 148 24.64 1.46 6.24
CA VAL A 148 25.08 2.69 6.90
C VAL A 148 23.87 3.34 7.58
N PRO A 149 24.00 3.95 8.77
CA PRO A 149 22.88 4.66 9.39
C PRO A 149 22.38 5.83 8.55
N PHE A 150 21.12 6.23 8.77
CA PHE A 150 20.60 7.50 8.26
C PHE A 150 21.54 8.68 8.61
N PRO A 151 21.74 9.68 7.73
CA PRO A 151 21.16 9.83 6.38
C PRO A 151 22.00 9.18 5.27
N GLN A 152 23.15 8.57 5.60
CA GLN A 152 24.04 7.99 4.59
C GLN A 152 23.66 6.57 4.19
N GLY A 153 22.76 5.92 4.93
CA GLY A 153 22.17 4.63 4.60
C GLY A 153 21.29 4.65 3.38
N LEU A 154 21.27 3.54 2.65
CA LEU A 154 20.31 3.29 1.58
C LEU A 154 19.36 2.18 2.02
N ALA A 155 18.12 2.53 2.34
CA ALA A 155 17.07 1.54 2.48
C ALA A 155 16.50 1.15 1.11
N HIS A 156 15.97 -0.06 1.04
CA HIS A 156 15.12 -0.51 -0.05
C HIS A 156 13.68 -0.05 0.19
N ALA A 157 13.05 0.50 -0.84
CA ALA A 157 11.67 0.91 -0.78
C ALA A 157 10.74 -0.19 -1.31
N PHE A 158 9.63 -0.41 -0.61
CA PHE A 158 8.60 -1.38 -0.98
C PHE A 158 7.23 -0.71 -1.01
N LEU A 159 6.46 -0.96 -2.07
CA LEU A 159 5.07 -0.48 -2.13
C LEU A 159 4.17 -1.35 -1.25
N VAL A 160 3.39 -0.70 -0.39
CA VAL A 160 2.46 -1.34 0.55
C VAL A 160 1.10 -0.64 0.55
N GLY A 161 0.11 -1.23 1.22
CA GLY A 161 -1.21 -0.60 1.39
C GLY A 161 -2.16 -0.89 0.23
N PHE A 162 -2.25 -2.16 -0.14
CA PHE A 162 -3.08 -2.66 -1.22
C PHE A 162 -4.60 -2.68 -0.90
N GLU A 163 -5.04 -2.07 0.20
CA GLU A 163 -6.45 -2.11 0.64
C GLU A 163 -7.44 -1.57 -0.40
N PHE A 164 -7.01 -0.57 -1.17
CA PHE A 164 -7.82 0.05 -2.23
C PHE A 164 -7.52 -0.51 -3.61
N SER A 165 -6.52 -1.40 -3.74
CA SER A 165 -6.07 -1.94 -5.01
C SER A 165 -7.16 -2.77 -5.68
N ARG A 166 -7.31 -2.62 -6.99
CA ARG A 166 -8.35 -3.30 -7.78
C ARG A 166 -7.81 -3.59 -9.17
N ARG A 167 -8.43 -4.54 -9.87
CA ARG A 167 -8.17 -4.76 -11.29
C ARG A 167 -8.57 -3.54 -12.10
N GLY A 168 -7.82 -3.20 -13.15
CA GLY A 168 -8.10 -2.00 -13.97
C GLY A 168 -9.48 -1.98 -14.63
N SER A 169 -10.10 -3.16 -14.83
CA SER A 169 -11.46 -3.30 -15.37
C SER A 169 -12.57 -3.31 -14.31
N ALA A 170 -12.23 -3.31 -13.02
CA ALA A 170 -13.21 -3.39 -11.94
C ALA A 170 -13.83 -2.01 -11.64
N ARG A 171 -15.11 -2.01 -11.24
CA ARG A 171 -15.79 -0.78 -10.84
C ARG A 171 -15.12 -0.19 -9.59
N SER A 172 -14.81 1.11 -9.64
CA SER A 172 -14.33 1.83 -8.46
C SER A 172 -15.48 1.99 -7.47
N THR A 173 -15.22 1.70 -6.19
CA THR A 173 -16.20 1.86 -5.11
C THR A 173 -16.40 3.33 -4.70
N GLY A 174 -15.74 4.31 -5.33
CA GLY A 174 -15.89 5.76 -5.05
C GLY A 174 -15.40 6.21 -3.67
N THR A 175 -15.19 5.30 -2.72
CA THR A 175 -14.87 5.63 -1.34
C THR A 175 -13.38 5.66 -1.09
N GLY A 176 -12.85 6.87 -1.07
CA GLY A 176 -12.01 7.26 0.04
C GLY A 176 -12.42 8.66 0.44
N HIS A 177 -12.98 8.82 1.63
CA HIS A 177 -12.94 10.12 2.28
C HIS A 177 -11.49 10.33 2.68
N TRP A 178 -10.73 10.89 1.76
CA TRP A 178 -9.37 11.30 2.00
C TRP A 178 -9.40 12.67 2.67
N GLY A 179 -8.53 12.88 3.65
CA GLY A 179 -8.22 14.24 4.05
C GLY A 179 -7.60 14.96 2.86
N TRP A 180 -7.61 16.28 2.91
CA TRP A 180 -7.00 17.11 1.87
C TRP A 180 -5.51 16.73 1.63
N LYS A 181 -4.81 16.26 2.68
CA LYS A 181 -3.40 15.83 2.61
C LYS A 181 -3.21 14.60 1.73
N GLU A 182 -4.11 13.64 1.78
CA GLU A 182 -4.01 12.45 0.92
C GLU A 182 -4.57 12.72 -0.48
N ASP A 183 -5.49 13.67 -0.60
CA ASP A 183 -6.12 14.01 -1.88
C ASP A 183 -5.15 14.73 -2.85
N ILE A 184 -4.08 15.38 -2.37
CA ILE A 184 -3.05 15.98 -3.24
C ILE A 184 -2.39 14.97 -4.18
N TYR A 185 -2.26 13.71 -3.74
CA TYR A 185 -1.68 12.63 -4.54
C TYR A 185 -2.67 12.06 -5.54
N ARG A 186 -3.95 12.42 -5.45
CA ARG A 186 -4.99 11.91 -6.33
C ARG A 186 -5.07 12.76 -7.59
N HIS A 187 -5.26 12.11 -8.75
CA HIS A 187 -5.45 12.80 -10.02
C HIS A 187 -6.60 13.82 -9.96
N PRO A 188 -6.48 15.02 -10.58
CA PRO A 188 -7.50 16.08 -10.55
C PRO A 188 -8.91 15.61 -10.93
N ASP A 189 -9.04 14.77 -11.96
CA ASP A 189 -10.31 14.14 -12.37
C ASP A 189 -10.99 13.30 -11.27
N ARG A 190 -10.30 13.06 -10.15
CA ARG A 190 -10.76 12.23 -9.04
C ARG A 190 -10.79 12.99 -7.71
N GLN A 191 -10.28 14.22 -7.65
CA GLN A 191 -10.24 15.08 -6.44
C GLN A 191 -11.61 15.70 -6.07
N ASN A 192 -12.71 15.29 -6.74
CA ASN A 192 -14.09 15.68 -6.43
C ASN A 192 -14.29 17.19 -6.16
N ARG A 193 -14.28 18.03 -7.18
CA ARG A 193 -14.65 19.45 -7.04
C ARG A 193 -16.15 19.69 -6.80
N ASP A 194 -17.03 18.77 -7.23
CA ASP A 194 -18.48 19.02 -7.29
C ASP A 194 -19.37 17.96 -6.59
N GLY A 195 -18.80 17.08 -5.76
CA GLY A 195 -19.59 16.15 -4.93
C GLY A 195 -20.35 15.05 -5.68
N VAL A 196 -20.24 14.97 -7.01
CA VAL A 196 -20.74 13.86 -7.82
C VAL A 196 -19.64 12.81 -7.92
N ASP A 197 -19.95 11.60 -7.47
CA ASP A 197 -19.08 10.41 -7.55
C ASP A 197 -18.70 10.17 -9.03
N LEU A 198 -17.54 10.68 -9.47
CA LEU A 198 -17.12 10.58 -10.86
C LEU A 198 -16.86 9.11 -11.23
N GLU A 199 -17.52 8.76 -12.32
CA GLU A 199 -17.88 7.44 -12.78
C GLU A 199 -16.75 6.39 -12.79
N ILE A 200 -17.10 5.27 -12.15
CA ILE A 200 -16.95 3.86 -12.53
C ILE A 200 -15.53 3.28 -12.71
N TYR A 201 -14.51 3.95 -13.24
CA TYR A 201 -13.21 3.28 -13.51
C TYR A 201 -11.97 4.04 -13.00
N TYR A 202 -11.04 3.30 -12.39
CA TYR A 202 -9.73 3.83 -12.02
C TYR A 202 -8.70 3.23 -12.99
N THR A 203 -8.07 4.08 -13.78
CA THR A 203 -7.04 3.68 -14.75
C THR A 203 -5.63 3.76 -14.15
N PRO A 204 -4.65 3.05 -14.74
CA PRO A 204 -3.23 3.19 -14.38
C PRO A 204 -2.72 4.63 -14.42
N MET A 205 -3.26 5.49 -15.29
CA MET A 205 -2.86 6.91 -15.39
C MET A 205 -3.07 7.70 -14.09
N HIS A 206 -4.07 7.32 -13.28
CA HIS A 206 -4.26 7.98 -12.00
C HIS A 206 -3.15 7.62 -10.98
N ASP A 207 -2.63 6.39 -11.02
CA ASP A 207 -1.46 6.00 -10.20
C ASP A 207 -0.21 6.75 -10.69
N ILE A 208 -0.05 6.93 -12.01
CA ILE A 208 1.08 7.67 -12.60
C ILE A 208 1.09 9.13 -12.14
N TYR A 209 -0.07 9.76 -11.99
CA TYR A 209 -0.16 11.09 -11.38
C TYR A 209 0.35 11.09 -9.94
N SER A 210 -0.08 10.12 -9.12
CA SER A 210 0.37 9.97 -7.74
C SER A 210 1.89 9.76 -7.64
N VAL A 211 2.45 8.97 -8.56
CA VAL A 211 3.91 8.81 -8.73
C VAL A 211 4.58 10.15 -8.98
N GLY A 212 4.05 10.98 -9.89
CA GLY A 212 4.58 12.31 -10.18
C GLY A 212 4.62 13.22 -8.95
N VAL A 213 3.54 13.25 -8.16
CA VAL A 213 3.49 14.03 -6.91
C VAL A 213 4.54 13.54 -5.90
N LEU A 214 4.67 12.22 -5.74
CA LEU A 214 5.64 11.63 -4.83
C LEU A 214 7.10 11.89 -5.25
N LEU A 215 7.38 11.90 -6.55
CA LEU A 215 8.70 12.27 -7.09
C LEU A 215 9.05 13.73 -6.80
N LEU A 216 8.07 14.64 -6.87
CA LEU A 216 8.27 16.04 -6.50
C LEU A 216 8.68 16.15 -5.03
N GLU A 217 7.98 15.46 -4.13
CA GLU A 217 8.29 15.47 -2.69
C GLU A 217 9.69 14.92 -2.39
N LEU A 218 10.08 13.81 -3.03
CA LEU A 218 11.45 13.28 -2.91
C LEU A 218 12.51 14.26 -3.43
N GLY A 219 12.19 15.00 -4.50
CA GLY A 219 13.10 15.97 -5.10
C GLY A 219 13.28 17.25 -4.28
N THR A 220 12.31 17.60 -3.43
CA THR A 220 12.35 18.84 -2.63
C THR A 220 13.50 18.88 -1.65
#